data_AF-A0A7S4MW76-F1
#
_entry.id   AF-A0A7S4MW76-F1
#
_cell.length_a   1.000
_cell.length_b   1.000
_cell.length_c   1.000
_cell.angle_alpha   90.00
_cell.angle_beta   90.00
_cell.angle_gamma   90.00
#
_symmetry.space_group_name_H-M   'P 1'
#
loop_
_entity.id
_entity.type
_entity.pdbx_description
1 polymer ?
#
loop_
_entity_poly.entity_id
_entity_poly.type
_entity_poly.pdbx_seq_one_letter_code
_entity_poly.pdbx_strand_id
1 'polypeptide(L)'
;WVDEGYRPLTEVINESHENPIYLANIPLPTSIKAQPDIKKAVTDATMLVFVIPHNFLAPIVPKMEAAFAKDAVGISLIKGIEFKDGKPVLISDLLKEEMAKSEGAPQVDMSVLMGANVANEVAK
;
A
#
# COMPACT_ATOMS: atom_id res chain seq x y z
N TRP A 1 -13.45 18.40 0.86
CA TRP A 1 -14.43 18.34 -0.23
C TRP A 1 -15.71 17.78 0.34
N VAL A 2 -16.46 18.64 1.01
CA VAL A 2 -17.79 18.36 1.56
C VAL A 2 -18.69 19.40 0.93
N ASP A 3 -19.11 19.11 -0.29
CA ASP A 3 -20.18 19.81 -1.01
C ASP A 3 -20.87 18.76 -1.89
N GLU A 4 -22.18 18.93 -2.08
CA GLU A 4 -23.08 17.98 -2.73
C GLU A 4 -22.53 17.46 -4.06
N GLY A 5 -22.46 16.12 -4.21
CA GLY A 5 -21.88 15.45 -5.39
C GLY A 5 -20.55 14.73 -5.16
N TYR A 6 -19.98 14.76 -3.95
CA TYR A 6 -18.80 13.97 -3.63
C TYR A 6 -19.11 12.47 -3.64
N ARG A 7 -18.50 11.76 -4.59
CA ARG A 7 -18.46 10.29 -4.61
C ARG A 7 -17.10 9.82 -4.08
N PRO A 8 -17.04 8.85 -3.15
CA PRO A 8 -15.79 8.25 -2.74
C PRO A 8 -15.01 7.73 -3.94
N LEU A 9 -13.73 8.06 -4.05
CA LEU A 9 -12.88 7.62 -5.17
C LEU A 9 -12.87 6.10 -5.32
N THR A 10 -13.02 5.36 -4.21
CA THR A 10 -13.12 3.90 -4.23
C THR A 10 -14.37 3.39 -4.95
N GLU A 11 -15.51 4.08 -4.84
CA GLU A 11 -16.72 3.72 -5.61
C GLU A 11 -16.49 3.97 -7.10
N VAL A 12 -15.92 5.13 -7.44
CA VAL A 12 -15.58 5.47 -8.83
C VAL A 12 -14.67 4.40 -9.44
N ILE A 13 -13.57 4.03 -8.75
CA ILE A 13 -12.64 2.99 -9.23
C ILE A 13 -13.33 1.64 -9.40
N ASN A 14 -14.20 1.24 -8.46
CA ASN A 14 -14.86 -0.07 -8.51
C ASN A 14 -15.92 -0.17 -9.62
N GLU A 15 -16.54 0.94 -10.01
CA GLU A 15 -17.55 0.98 -11.06
C GLU A 15 -16.94 1.20 -12.45
N SER A 16 -16.05 2.18 -12.58
CA SER A 16 -15.47 2.56 -13.88
C SER A 16 -14.24 1.72 -14.23
N HIS A 17 -13.67 1.00 -13.25
CA HIS A 17 -12.39 0.31 -13.39
C HIS A 17 -11.29 1.24 -13.89
N GLU A 18 -11.22 2.44 -13.33
CA GLU A 18 -10.21 3.44 -13.65
C GLU A 18 -9.91 4.28 -12.39
N ASN A 19 -8.67 4.74 -12.23
CA ASN A 19 -8.33 5.75 -11.22
C ASN A 19 -8.17 7.11 -11.90
N PRO A 20 -9.24 7.91 -12.06
CA PRO A 20 -9.21 9.13 -12.87
C PRO A 20 -8.35 10.25 -12.29
N ILE A 21 -7.97 10.17 -11.00
CA ILE A 21 -7.16 11.20 -10.34
C ILE A 21 -5.67 10.92 -10.51
N TYR A 22 -5.25 9.66 -10.36
CA TYR A 22 -3.83 9.30 -10.27
C TYR A 22 -3.30 8.53 -11.49
N LEU A 23 -4.17 7.94 -12.30
CA LEU A 23 -3.81 7.19 -13.52
C LEU A 23 -4.94 7.26 -14.55
N ALA A 24 -5.24 8.48 -15.01
CA ALA A 24 -6.34 8.74 -15.93
C ALA A 24 -6.14 8.06 -17.30
N ASN A 25 -7.24 7.60 -17.88
CA ASN A 25 -7.33 6.92 -19.19
C ASN A 25 -6.63 5.56 -19.28
N ILE A 26 -6.34 4.92 -18.14
CA ILE A 26 -5.83 3.55 -18.09
C ILE A 26 -6.87 2.64 -17.43
N PRO A 27 -7.43 1.65 -18.17
CA PRO A 27 -8.36 0.71 -17.58
C PRO A 27 -7.63 -0.24 -16.62
N LEU A 28 -8.18 -0.38 -15.42
CA LEU A 28 -7.77 -1.36 -14.44
C LEU A 28 -8.51 -2.69 -14.70
N PRO A 29 -7.86 -3.84 -14.47
CA PRO A 29 -8.56 -5.12 -14.50
C PRO A 29 -9.77 -5.16 -13.56
N THR A 30 -10.85 -5.85 -13.97
CA THR A 30 -12.09 -5.95 -13.17
C THR A 30 -11.92 -6.68 -11.84
N SER A 31 -10.84 -7.44 -11.71
CA SER A 31 -10.40 -8.10 -10.48
C SER A 31 -9.84 -7.15 -9.43
N ILE A 32 -9.41 -5.93 -9.81
CA ILE A 32 -8.96 -4.91 -8.86
C ILE A 32 -10.16 -4.32 -8.14
N LYS A 33 -10.10 -4.31 -6.80
CA LYS A 33 -11.12 -3.72 -5.92
C LYS A 33 -10.49 -2.65 -5.05
N ALA A 34 -11.01 -1.43 -5.13
CA ALA A 34 -10.65 -0.34 -4.26
C ALA A 34 -11.37 -0.46 -2.92
N GLN A 35 -10.62 -0.51 -1.82
CA GLN A 35 -11.12 -0.68 -0.46
C GLN A 35 -10.61 0.47 0.42
N PRO A 36 -11.49 1.34 0.97
CA PRO A 36 -11.05 2.46 1.80
C PRO A 36 -10.63 2.06 3.22
N ASP A 37 -11.10 0.92 3.73
CA ASP A 37 -10.73 0.39 5.04
C ASP A 37 -9.51 -0.52 4.93
N ILE A 38 -8.36 -0.06 5.45
CA ILE A 38 -7.10 -0.80 5.32
C ILE A 38 -7.15 -2.18 5.99
N LYS A 39 -7.83 -2.33 7.13
CA LYS A 39 -7.95 -3.63 7.80
C LYS A 39 -8.68 -4.61 6.89
N LYS A 40 -9.79 -4.17 6.29
CA LYS A 40 -10.52 -5.00 5.30
C LYS A 40 -9.69 -5.28 4.05
N ALA A 41 -8.89 -4.32 3.60
CA ALA A 41 -8.05 -4.48 2.41
C ALA A 41 -6.97 -5.55 2.59
N VAL A 42 -6.46 -5.73 3.81
CA VAL A 42 -5.37 -6.66 4.11
C VAL A 42 -5.85 -7.96 4.74
N THR A 43 -7.13 -8.06 5.12
CA THR A 43 -7.68 -9.27 5.77
C THR A 43 -7.44 -10.49 4.89
N ASP A 44 -6.84 -11.54 5.46
CA ASP A 44 -6.48 -12.80 4.80
C ASP A 44 -5.51 -12.69 3.61
N ALA A 45 -4.92 -11.51 3.36
CA ALA A 45 -3.95 -11.32 2.29
C ALA A 45 -2.68 -12.14 2.56
N THR A 46 -2.28 -12.98 1.61
CA THR A 46 -1.02 -13.75 1.66
C THR A 46 0.17 -13.01 1.03
N MET A 47 -0.10 -11.91 0.32
CA MET A 47 0.92 -11.02 -0.24
C MET A 47 0.50 -9.56 -0.09
N LEU A 48 1.43 -8.73 0.38
CA LEU A 48 1.23 -7.30 0.61
C LEU A 48 2.20 -6.49 -0.26
N VAL A 49 1.66 -5.64 -1.12
CA VAL A 49 2.45 -4.76 -2.01
C VAL A 49 2.35 -3.33 -1.50
N PHE A 50 3.45 -2.80 -0.96
CA PHE A 50 3.51 -1.45 -0.41
C PHE A 50 4.01 -0.47 -1.48
N VAL A 51 3.09 0.35 -2.01
CA VAL A 51 3.37 1.35 -3.07
C VAL A 51 2.77 2.70 -2.69
N ILE A 52 3.15 3.22 -1.53
CA ILE A 52 2.66 4.50 -1.02
C ILE A 52 3.83 5.44 -0.73
N PRO A 53 3.63 6.77 -0.69
CA PRO A 53 4.67 7.68 -0.22
C PRO A 53 5.13 7.31 1.21
N HIS A 54 6.44 7.31 1.46
CA HIS A 54 7.02 6.78 2.71
C HIS A 54 6.45 7.43 3.99
N ASN A 55 6.11 8.72 3.94
CA ASN A 55 5.51 9.47 5.05
C ASN A 55 4.18 8.91 5.56
N PHE A 56 3.49 8.06 4.78
CA PHE A 56 2.20 7.49 5.16
C PHE A 56 2.29 6.10 5.81
N LEU A 57 3.48 5.49 5.89
CA LEU A 57 3.64 4.15 6.44
C LEU A 57 3.27 4.09 7.93
N ALA A 58 3.90 4.95 8.74
CA ALA A 58 3.71 4.98 10.19
C ALA A 58 2.24 5.10 10.64
N PRO A 59 1.38 5.94 10.02
CA PRO A 59 -0.04 5.99 10.39
C PRO A 59 -0.92 4.88 9.77
N ILE A 60 -0.45 4.14 8.76
CA ILE A 60 -1.26 3.11 8.06
C ILE A 60 -1.02 1.72 8.64
N VAL A 61 0.24 1.34 8.86
CA VAL A 61 0.59 -0.02 9.30
C VAL A 61 -0.13 -0.43 10.61
N PRO A 62 -0.21 0.41 11.66
CA PRO A 62 -0.94 0.03 12.88
C PRO A 62 -2.43 -0.25 12.65
N LYS A 63 -3.05 0.41 11.66
CA LYS A 63 -4.47 0.24 11.34
C LYS A 63 -4.78 -1.07 10.61
N MET A 64 -3.76 -1.78 10.14
CA MET A 64 -3.91 -3.13 9.57
C MET A 64 -4.25 -4.16 10.66
N GLU A 65 -3.92 -3.88 11.92
CA GLU A 65 -4.21 -4.74 13.09
C GLU A 65 -3.79 -6.21 12.89
N ALA A 66 -2.69 -6.43 12.16
CA ALA A 66 -2.21 -7.76 11.81
C ALA A 66 -3.27 -8.70 11.18
N ALA A 67 -4.28 -8.14 10.48
CA ALA A 67 -5.40 -8.92 9.92
C ALA A 67 -5.02 -9.76 8.68
N PHE A 68 -3.79 -9.63 8.17
CA PHE A 68 -3.27 -10.40 7.04
C PHE A 68 -2.96 -11.85 7.44
N ALA A 69 -2.73 -12.71 6.44
CA ALA A 69 -2.47 -14.13 6.67
C ALA A 69 -1.19 -14.36 7.47
N LYS A 70 -1.14 -15.46 8.23
CA LYS A 70 0.00 -15.79 9.11
C LYS A 70 1.32 -15.96 8.34
N ASP A 71 1.24 -16.45 7.11
CA ASP A 71 2.35 -16.73 6.20
C ASP A 71 2.49 -15.64 5.11
N ALA A 72 1.92 -14.45 5.35
CA ALA A 72 1.98 -13.38 4.39
C ALA A 72 3.42 -12.92 4.10
N VAL A 73 3.70 -12.63 2.83
CA VAL A 73 4.94 -12.00 2.37
C VAL A 73 4.70 -10.55 1.96
N GLY A 74 5.69 -9.69 2.16
CA GLY A 74 5.64 -8.28 1.79
C GLY A 74 6.60 -7.94 0.65
N ILE A 75 6.23 -6.96 -0.16
CA ILE A 75 7.14 -6.32 -1.11
C ILE A 75 6.96 -4.80 -1.09
N SER A 76 8.06 -4.06 -0.99
CA SER A 76 8.05 -2.59 -1.02
C SER A 76 8.56 -2.06 -2.36
N LEU A 77 7.80 -1.15 -2.96
CA LEU A 77 8.18 -0.36 -4.14
C LEU A 77 8.47 1.10 -3.77
N ILE A 78 8.50 1.41 -2.48
CA ILE A 78 8.66 2.77 -1.98
C ILE A 78 10.12 3.18 -2.18
N LYS A 79 10.32 4.20 -3.02
CA LYS A 79 11.65 4.78 -3.25
C LYS A 79 11.93 5.86 -2.22
N GLY A 80 13.07 5.74 -1.55
CA GLY A 80 13.52 6.69 -0.55
C GLY A 80 14.38 6.02 0.51
N ILE A 81 14.84 6.83 1.45
CA ILE A 81 15.57 6.39 2.63
C ILE A 81 15.09 7.22 3.81
N GLU A 82 15.03 6.61 4.99
CA GLU A 82 14.69 7.30 6.22
C GLU A 82 15.95 7.50 7.07
N PHE A 83 15.91 8.44 8.02
CA PHE A 83 17.02 8.64 8.95
C PHE A 83 16.58 8.41 10.39
N LYS A 84 17.32 7.56 11.09
CA LYS A 84 17.17 7.33 12.53
C LYS A 84 18.51 7.58 13.21
N ASP A 85 18.54 8.51 14.15
CA ASP A 85 19.76 8.92 14.87
C ASP A 85 20.92 9.31 13.92
N GLY A 86 20.60 9.99 12.83
CA GLY A 86 21.57 10.42 11.82
C GLY A 86 22.09 9.29 10.92
N LYS A 87 21.58 8.07 11.04
CA LYS A 87 21.94 6.93 10.20
C LYS A 87 20.84 6.60 9.20
N PRO A 88 21.20 6.26 7.95
CA PRO A 88 20.22 5.82 6.97
C PRO A 88 19.60 4.48 7.38
N VAL A 89 18.28 4.36 7.22
CA VAL A 89 17.51 3.12 7.42
C VAL A 89 16.70 2.85 6.16
N LEU A 90 16.66 1.58 5.74
CA LEU A 90 15.88 1.16 4.59
C LEU A 90 14.38 1.18 4.94
N ILE A 91 13.56 1.64 4.00
CA ILE A 91 12.10 1.66 4.17
C ILE A 91 11.54 0.25 4.37
N SER A 92 12.14 -0.76 3.72
CA SER A 92 11.77 -2.16 3.92
C SER A 92 11.98 -2.63 5.36
N ASP A 93 13.05 -2.17 6.01
CA ASP A 93 13.36 -2.55 7.40
C ASP A 93 12.39 -1.86 8.35
N LEU A 94 12.09 -0.59 8.12
CA LEU A 94 11.04 0.13 8.85
C LEU A 94 9.67 -0.54 8.72
N LEU A 95 9.29 -0.97 7.51
CA LEU A 95 8.05 -1.72 7.29
C LEU A 95 8.01 -3.01 8.12
N LYS A 96 9.09 -3.80 8.09
CA LYS A 96 9.19 -5.02 8.92
C LYS A 96 9.05 -4.68 10.41
N GLU A 97 9.77 -3.66 10.89
CA GLU A 97 9.71 -3.21 12.28
C GLU A 97 8.29 -2.77 12.67
N GLU A 98 7.64 -1.92 11.88
CA GLU A 98 6.28 -1.43 12.17
C GLU A 98 5.24 -2.56 12.16
N MET A 99 5.31 -3.49 11.20
CA MET A 99 4.38 -4.61 11.13
C MET A 99 4.52 -5.57 12.31
N ALA A 100 5.72 -5.69 12.88
CA ALA A 100 5.99 -6.53 14.05
C ALA A 100 5.53 -5.89 15.38
N LYS A 101 5.12 -4.60 15.39
CA LYS A 101 4.65 -3.93 16.62
C LYS A 101 3.22 -4.31 17.01
N SER A 102 2.40 -4.76 16.07
CA SER A 102 1.04 -5.19 16.38
C SER A 102 1.07 -6.47 17.21
N GLU A 103 0.29 -6.51 18.30
CA GLU A 103 0.25 -7.66 19.19
C GLU A 103 -0.19 -8.93 18.44
N GLY A 104 0.59 -10.01 18.57
CA GLY A 104 0.32 -11.27 17.88
C GLY A 104 0.61 -11.25 16.38
N ALA A 105 1.20 -10.18 15.83
CA ALA A 105 1.54 -10.10 14.42
C ALA A 105 2.60 -11.16 14.04
N PRO A 106 2.41 -11.88 12.93
CA PRO A 106 3.43 -12.76 12.43
C PRO A 106 4.59 -11.94 11.86
N GLN A 107 5.79 -12.52 11.84
CA GLN A 107 6.92 -11.93 11.15
C GLN A 107 6.67 -12.00 9.63
N VAL A 108 6.85 -10.88 8.95
CA VAL A 108 6.67 -10.78 7.49
C VAL A 108 8.02 -10.58 6.81
N ASP A 109 8.37 -11.50 5.92
CA ASP A 109 9.51 -11.31 5.03
C ASP A 109 9.18 -10.22 4.01
N MET A 110 10.08 -9.23 3.90
CA MET A 110 9.91 -8.07 3.02
C MET A 110 10.98 -8.08 1.94
N SER A 111 10.52 -8.13 0.70
CA SER A 111 11.32 -7.91 -0.50
C SER A 111 11.21 -6.45 -0.98
N VAL A 112 12.00 -6.08 -1.97
CA VAL A 112 11.92 -4.77 -2.63
C VAL A 112 11.88 -4.93 -4.14
N LEU A 113 11.16 -4.04 -4.83
CA LEU A 113 11.19 -3.93 -6.29
C LEU A 113 11.56 -2.50 -6.66
N MET A 114 12.74 -2.35 -7.26
CA MET A 114 13.34 -1.06 -7.63
C MET A 114 13.75 -1.08 -9.10
N GLY A 115 13.58 0.04 -9.81
CA GLY A 115 13.96 0.15 -11.21
C GLY A 115 13.57 1.47 -11.86
N ALA A 116 13.79 1.56 -13.17
CA ALA A 116 13.30 2.66 -14.01
C ALA A 116 11.85 2.37 -14.45
N ASN A 117 10.91 2.57 -13.52
CA ASN A 117 9.50 2.18 -13.66
C ASN A 117 8.56 3.39 -13.62
N VAL A 118 8.66 4.27 -14.63
CA VAL A 118 7.74 5.42 -14.75
C VAL A 118 6.32 4.89 -14.99
N ALA A 119 5.40 5.16 -14.07
CA ALA A 119 4.07 4.52 -14.04
C ALA A 119 3.30 4.65 -15.36
N ASN A 120 3.26 5.84 -15.95
CA ASN A 120 2.56 6.09 -17.22
C ASN A 120 3.18 5.39 -18.44
N GLU A 121 4.44 4.97 -18.36
CA GLU A 121 5.12 4.21 -19.41
C GLU A 121 4.88 2.71 -19.23
N VAL A 122 4.84 2.24 -17.98
CA VAL A 122 4.61 0.83 -17.62
C VAL A 122 3.14 0.43 -17.77
N ALA A 123 2.21 1.37 -17.58
CA ALA A 123 0.78 1.09 -17.55
C ALA A 123 0.11 0.99 -18.94
N LYS A 124 0.84 1.29 -20.02
CA LYS A 124 0.38 1.17 -21.41
C LYS A 124 0.74 -0.19 -21.97
#